data_AF-A7RUR3-F1
#
_entry.id   AF-A7RUR3-F1
#
_cell.length_a   1.000
_cell.length_b   1.000
_cell.length_c   1.000
_cell.angle_alpha   90.00
_cell.angle_beta   90.00
_cell.angle_gamma   90.00
#
_symmetry.space_group_name_H-M   'P 1'
#
loop_
_entity.id
_entity.type
_entity.pdbx_description
1 polymer ?
#
loop_
_entity_poly.entity_id
_entity_poly.type
_entity_poly.pdbx_seq_one_letter_code
_entity_poly.pdbx_strand_id
1 'polypeptide(L)'
;MTLGLCSYSTMTLGLCTYSTMTLGLCSYSTMTLGLCSYCTMTLGLCSYSTMTLGLCSYSTMTLGLCSYSTMTLGLCSYSTMTLGLCTYSIMTLGLCTYSTMTLGLCTYSTMTLGRCS
;
A
#
# COMPACT_ATOMS: atom_id res chain seq x y z
N MET A 1 -4.64 3.59 13.74
CA MET A 1 -5.91 4.31 13.44
C MET A 1 -6.74 3.49 12.48
N THR A 2 -8.05 3.49 12.69
CA THR A 2 -8.98 2.55 12.05
C THR A 2 -10.17 3.31 11.47
N LEU A 3 -10.44 3.15 10.18
CA LEU A 3 -11.63 3.70 9.52
C LEU A 3 -12.50 2.55 9.00
N GLY A 4 -13.78 2.56 9.37
CA GLY A 4 -14.72 1.46 9.08
C GLY A 4 -15.34 1.55 7.69
N LEU A 5 -16.31 2.45 7.52
CA LEU A 5 -17.10 2.61 6.30
C LEU A 5 -17.08 4.08 5.85
N CYS A 6 -16.53 4.36 4.68
CA CYS A 6 -16.45 5.73 4.15
C CYS A 6 -16.63 5.77 2.63
N SER A 7 -17.27 6.81 2.10
CA SER A 7 -17.30 7.02 0.65
C SER A 7 -15.95 7.51 0.13
N TYR A 8 -15.32 8.43 0.87
CA TYR A 8 -14.02 9.01 0.55
C TYR A 8 -13.17 9.07 1.82
N SER A 9 -11.92 8.64 1.73
CA SER A 9 -10.96 8.77 2.81
C SER A 9 -9.61 9.20 2.27
N THR A 10 -9.04 10.23 2.89
CA THR A 10 -7.70 10.71 2.55
C THR A 10 -6.90 10.76 3.84
N MET A 11 -5.83 9.98 3.93
CA MET A 11 -4.95 9.97 5.10
C MET A 11 -3.53 10.30 4.68
N THR A 12 -2.92 11.25 5.39
CA THR A 12 -1.55 11.64 5.19
C THR A 12 -0.80 11.53 6.50
N LEU A 13 0.30 10.81 6.51
CA LEU A 13 1.16 10.65 7.67
C LEU A 13 2.58 11.06 7.31
N GLY A 14 3.16 11.99 8.07
CA GLY A 14 4.48 12.55 7.80
C GLY A 14 5.61 11.71 8.39
N LEU A 15 6.23 12.25 9.45
CA LEU A 15 7.32 11.60 10.19
C LEU A 15 6.76 10.78 11.35
N CYS A 16 6.96 9.46 11.37
CA CYS A 16 6.50 8.60 12.45
C CYS A 16 7.52 7.50 12.78
N THR A 17 7.62 7.11 14.04
CA THR A 17 8.42 5.94 14.44
C THR A 17 7.64 4.65 14.23
N TYR A 18 6.37 4.62 14.65
CA TYR A 18 5.47 3.49 14.48
C TYR A 18 4.11 3.98 13.98
N SER A 19 3.60 3.36 12.92
CA SER A 19 2.27 3.63 12.40
C SER A 19 1.52 2.34 12.08
N THR A 20 0.28 2.28 12.53
CA THR A 20 -0.66 1.20 12.22
C THR A 20 -1.93 1.81 11.65
N MET A 21 -2.31 1.38 10.45
CA MET A 21 -3.47 1.93 9.75
C MET A 21 -4.33 0.79 9.26
N THR A 22 -5.63 0.88 9.53
CA THR A 22 -6.62 -0.06 9.00
C THR A 22 -7.74 0.71 8.34
N LEU A 23 -8.07 0.35 7.11
CA LEU A 23 -9.21 0.87 6.37
C LEU A 23 -10.10 -0.31 5.99
N GLY A 24 -11.38 -0.24 6.36
CA GLY A 24 -12.37 -1.28 6.08
C GLY A 24 -12.90 -1.19 4.67
N LEU A 25 -14.14 -0.73 4.54
CA LEU A 25 -14.88 -0.65 3.28
C LEU A 25 -14.95 0.79 2.80
N CYS A 26 -14.36 1.08 1.63
CA CYS A 26 -14.31 2.43 1.08
C CYS A 26 -14.57 2.48 -0.43
N SER A 27 -15.25 3.51 -0.93
CA SER A 27 -15.36 3.69 -2.38
C SER A 27 -14.07 4.26 -2.96
N TYR A 28 -13.51 5.28 -2.31
CA TYR A 28 -12.25 5.91 -2.70
C TYR A 28 -11.35 6.11 -1.48
N SER A 29 -10.14 5.57 -1.55
CA SER A 29 -9.14 5.74 -0.51
C SER A 29 -7.81 6.21 -1.07
N THR A 30 -7.28 7.29 -0.51
CA THR A 30 -5.94 7.77 -0.80
C THR A 30 -5.14 7.80 0.49
N MET A 31 -4.02 7.08 0.53
CA MET A 31 -3.12 7.06 1.68
C MET A 31 -1.73 7.49 1.25
N THR A 32 -1.15 8.43 1.98
CA THR A 32 0.20 8.95 1.72
C THR A 32 1.01 8.87 3.00
N LEU A 33 2.13 8.15 2.97
CA LEU A 33 3.04 8.03 4.09
C LEU A 33 4.41 8.56 3.71
N GLY A 34 4.97 9.43 4.54
CA GLY A 34 6.27 10.06 4.37
C GLY A 34 7.42 9.20 4.89
N LEU A 35 8.00 9.61 6.01
CA LEU A 35 9.19 8.99 6.62
C LEU A 35 8.75 8.17 7.83
N CYS A 36 8.87 6.83 7.74
CA CYS A 36 8.42 5.93 8.79
C CYS A 36 9.48 4.88 9.14
N SER A 37 9.74 4.63 10.44
CA SER A 37 10.61 3.50 10.82
C SER A 37 9.86 2.17 10.69
N TYR A 38 8.65 2.09 11.24
CA TYR A 38 7.79 0.91 11.16
C TYR A 38 6.38 1.31 10.73
N CYS A 39 5.91 0.69 9.66
CA CYS A 39 4.58 0.91 9.13
C CYS A 39 3.85 -0.40 8.87
N THR A 40 2.60 -0.47 9.32
CA THR A 40 1.65 -1.53 8.98
C THR A 40 0.39 -0.90 8.40
N MET A 41 0.01 -1.31 7.20
CA MET A 41 -1.21 -0.87 6.53
C MET A 41 -2.05 -2.08 6.16
N THR A 42 -3.34 -1.99 6.49
CA THR A 42 -4.35 -2.95 6.05
C THR A 42 -5.47 -2.18 5.35
N LEU A 43 -5.80 -2.60 4.14
CA LEU A 43 -6.91 -2.10 3.37
C LEU A 43 -7.84 -3.28 3.07
N GLY A 44 -9.13 -3.13 3.39
CA GLY A 44 -10.15 -4.15 3.18
C GLY A 44 -10.70 -4.11 1.76
N LEU A 45 -11.98 -3.73 1.65
CA LEU A 45 -12.73 -3.67 0.39
C LEU A 45 -12.70 -2.25 -0.14
N CYS A 46 -12.11 -2.03 -1.31
CA CYS A 46 -12.05 -0.70 -1.93
C CYS A 46 -12.42 -0.70 -3.41
N SER A 47 -13.24 0.25 -3.87
CA SER A 47 -13.44 0.39 -5.32
C SER A 47 -12.21 1.01 -5.99
N TYR A 48 -11.66 2.07 -5.39
CA TYR A 48 -10.44 2.73 -5.84
C TYR A 48 -9.50 2.98 -4.66
N SER A 49 -8.29 2.45 -4.74
CA SER A 49 -7.26 2.65 -3.72
C SER A 49 -5.97 3.18 -4.34
N THR A 50 -5.49 4.30 -3.82
CA THR A 50 -4.16 4.83 -4.11
C THR A 50 -3.34 4.86 -2.84
N MET A 51 -2.19 4.21 -2.86
CA MET A 51 -1.26 4.22 -1.73
C MET A 51 0.11 4.69 -2.19
N THR A 52 0.67 5.65 -1.48
CA THR A 52 2.01 6.15 -1.71
C THR A 52 2.79 6.05 -0.41
N LEU A 53 3.90 5.32 -0.43
CA LEU A 53 4.85 5.22 0.67
C LEU A 53 6.17 5.85 0.24
N GLY A 54 6.70 6.77 1.06
CA GLY A 54 7.96 7.44 0.85
C GLY A 54 9.15 6.61 1.32
N LEU A 55 9.79 7.06 2.40
CA LEU A 55 10.99 6.46 2.99
C LEU A 55 10.59 5.60 4.18
N CYS A 56 10.79 4.28 4.11
CA CYS A 56 10.42 3.36 5.18
C CYS A 56 11.54 2.37 5.53
N SER A 57 11.81 2.14 6.82
CA SER A 57 12.73 1.07 7.23
C SER A 57 12.06 -0.31 7.20
N TYR A 58 10.84 -0.41 7.76
CA TYR A 58 10.02 -1.61 7.73
C TYR A 58 8.60 -1.25 7.32
N SER A 59 8.13 -1.84 6.21
CA SER A 59 6.77 -1.66 5.72
C SER A 59 6.09 -3.00 5.50
N THR A 60 4.88 -3.10 6.02
CA THR A 60 3.97 -4.22 5.75
C THR A 60 2.68 -3.65 5.21
N MET A 61 2.28 -4.11 4.03
CA MET A 61 1.08 -3.64 3.36
C MET A 61 0.24 -4.84 2.96
N THR A 62 -1.02 -4.78 3.33
CA THR A 62 -2.03 -5.77 2.96
C THR A 62 -3.19 -5.03 2.32
N LEU A 63 -3.50 -5.39 1.08
CA LEU A 63 -4.69 -4.92 0.37
C LEU A 63 -5.58 -6.14 0.10
N GLY A 64 -6.86 -6.02 0.46
CA GLY A 64 -7.87 -7.04 0.25
C GLY A 64 -8.42 -7.03 -1.16
N LEU A 65 -9.73 -6.85 -1.28
CA LEU A 65 -10.46 -6.82 -2.55
C LEU A 65 -10.49 -5.39 -3.08
N CYS A 66 -9.90 -5.17 -4.25
CA CYS A 66 -9.90 -3.85 -4.89
C CYS A 66 -10.36 -3.91 -6.36
N SER A 67 -11.21 -3.00 -6.82
CA SER A 67 -11.45 -2.89 -8.27
C SER A 67 -10.22 -2.27 -8.94
N TYR A 68 -9.81 -1.09 -8.48
CA TYR A 68 -8.63 -0.39 -8.98
C TYR A 68 -7.66 -0.11 -7.85
N SER A 69 -6.43 -0.60 -7.99
CA SER A 69 -5.36 -0.38 -7.03
C SER A 69 -4.13 0.23 -7.69
N THR A 70 -3.62 1.32 -7.12
CA THR A 70 -2.35 1.93 -7.48
C THR A 70 -1.49 2.01 -6.23
N MET A 71 -0.31 1.39 -6.29
CA MET A 71 0.64 1.38 -5.19
C MET A 71 1.98 1.92 -5.68
N THR A 72 2.49 2.91 -4.97
CA THR A 72 3.82 3.47 -5.18
C THR A 72 4.61 3.36 -3.90
N LEU A 73 5.72 2.62 -3.93
CA LEU A 73 6.68 2.56 -2.83
C LEU A 73 7.98 3.24 -3.25
N GLY A 74 8.45 4.16 -2.43
CA GLY A 74 9.73 4.85 -2.56
C GLY A 74 10.88 4.00 -2.00
N LEU A 75 11.78 4.64 -1.24
CA LEU A 75 12.95 3.97 -0.66
C LEU A 75 12.50 3.11 0.54
N CYS A 76 12.65 1.79 0.47
CA CYS A 76 12.22 0.90 1.55
C CYS A 76 13.31 -0.08 1.97
N SER A 77 13.63 -0.21 3.26
CA SER A 77 14.63 -1.21 3.64
C SER A 77 14.06 -2.63 3.61
N TYR A 78 13.04 -2.92 4.41
CA TYR A 78 12.33 -4.20 4.41
C TYR A 78 10.87 -3.95 4.05
N SER A 79 10.39 -4.61 3.00
CA SER A 79 9.01 -4.45 2.55
C SER A 79 8.32 -5.78 2.28
N THR A 80 7.13 -5.95 2.84
CA THR A 80 6.23 -7.05 2.50
C THR A 80 4.93 -6.49 1.95
N MET A 81 4.60 -6.85 0.72
CA MET A 81 3.36 -6.43 0.08
C MET A 81 2.53 -7.66 -0.25
N THR A 82 1.29 -7.65 0.22
CA THR A 82 0.28 -8.64 -0.14
C THR A 82 -0.88 -7.92 -0.80
N LEU A 83 -1.17 -8.33 -2.03
CA LEU A 83 -2.31 -7.85 -2.79
C LEU A 83 -3.29 -9.02 -2.94
N GLY A 84 -4.54 -8.83 -2.55
CA GLY A 84 -5.61 -9.80 -2.70
C GLY A 84 -6.17 -9.83 -4.12
N LEU A 85 -7.50 -9.94 -4.23
CA LEU A 85 -8.22 -9.94 -5.50
C LEU A 85 -8.29 -8.53 -6.06
N CYS A 86 -7.75 -8.32 -7.27
CA CYS A 86 -7.77 -7.02 -7.93
C CYS A 86 -8.26 -7.11 -9.38
N THR A 87 -9.14 -6.20 -9.84
CA THR A 87 -9.45 -6.17 -11.28
C THR A 87 -8.36 -5.45 -12.08
N TYR A 88 -7.88 -4.32 -11.55
CA TYR A 88 -6.77 -3.55 -12.12
C TYR A 88 -5.77 -3.21 -11.02
N SER A 89 -4.50 -3.53 -11.25
CA SER A 89 -3.42 -3.25 -10.32
C SER A 89 -2.23 -2.61 -11.02
N ILE A 90 -1.73 -1.52 -10.45
CA ILE A 90 -0.49 -0.86 -10.85
C ILE A 90 0.41 -0.82 -9.63
N MET A 91 1.58 -1.45 -9.75
CA MET A 91 2.56 -1.54 -8.68
C MET A 91 3.87 -0.92 -9.15
N THR A 92 4.33 0.11 -8.44
CA THR A 92 5.62 0.76 -8.69
C THR A 92 6.48 0.69 -7.44
N LEU A 93 7.67 0.11 -7.55
CA LEU A 93 8.64 0.00 -6.46
C LEU A 93 9.94 0.75 -6.81
N GLY A 94 10.35 1.69 -5.94
CA GLY A 94 11.66 2.34 -5.94
C GLY A 94 12.73 1.51 -5.22
N LEU A 95 13.89 2.08 -4.89
CA LEU A 95 15.03 1.30 -4.38
C LEU A 95 14.73 0.64 -3.02
N CYS A 96 14.71 -0.69 -2.99
CA CYS A 96 14.35 -1.53 -1.83
C CYS A 96 15.57 -2.31 -1.28
N THR A 97 15.65 -2.63 0.02
CA THR A 97 16.80 -3.38 0.60
C THR A 97 16.58 -4.87 0.92
N TYR A 98 15.34 -5.38 1.01
CA TYR A 98 14.90 -6.75 0.67
C TYR A 98 13.35 -6.77 0.69
N SER A 99 12.73 -7.29 -0.38
CA SER A 99 11.28 -7.19 -0.62
C SER A 99 10.62 -8.53 -0.93
N THR A 100 9.39 -8.70 -0.44
CA THR A 100 8.53 -9.83 -0.81
C THR A 100 7.21 -9.30 -1.34
N MET A 101 6.84 -9.73 -2.54
CA MET A 101 5.60 -9.35 -3.19
C MET A 101 4.78 -10.61 -3.43
N THR A 102 3.54 -10.63 -2.93
CA THR A 102 2.56 -11.65 -3.29
C THR A 102 1.35 -10.97 -3.90
N LEU A 103 1.04 -11.32 -5.14
CA LEU A 103 -0.19 -10.92 -5.81
C LEU A 103 -1.15 -12.11 -5.85
N GLY A 104 -2.39 -11.87 -5.42
CA GLY A 104 -3.52 -12.74 -5.66
C GLY A 104 -4.04 -12.61 -7.09
N LEU A 105 -5.28 -13.03 -7.29
CA LEU A 105 -5.89 -13.03 -8.63
C LEU A 105 -6.05 -11.59 -9.14
N CYS A 106 -5.34 -11.29 -10.24
CA CYS A 106 -5.42 -10.00 -10.92
C CYS A 106 -5.88 -10.20 -12.37
N THR A 107 -6.90 -9.45 -12.82
CA THR A 107 -7.31 -9.49 -14.24
C THR A 107 -6.33 -8.71 -15.11
N TYR A 108 -5.94 -7.51 -14.65
CA TYR A 108 -4.93 -6.68 -15.29
C TYR A 108 -3.92 -6.19 -14.25
N SER A 109 -2.64 -6.42 -14.51
CA SER A 109 -1.56 -6.02 -13.61
C SER A 109 -0.37 -5.46 -14.37
N THR A 110 0.12 -4.31 -13.95
CA THR A 110 1.43 -3.78 -14.33
C THR A 110 2.32 -3.66 -13.11
N MET A 111 3.55 -4.15 -13.24
CA MET A 111 4.55 -4.11 -12.18
C MET A 111 5.82 -3.50 -12.73
N THR A 112 6.31 -2.47 -12.03
CA THR A 112 7.59 -1.81 -12.32
C THR A 112 8.47 -1.90 -11.09
N LEU A 113 9.63 -2.53 -11.22
CA LEU A 113 10.65 -2.59 -10.17
C LEU A 113 11.85 -1.71 -10.55
N GLY A 114 12.22 -0.81 -9.63
CA GLY A 114 13.52 -0.17 -9.58
C GLY A 114 14.61 -1.13 -9.10
N ARG A 115 15.82 -0.64 -8.81
CA ARG A 115 16.90 -1.53 -8.36
C ARG A 115 16.52 -2.16 -7.01
N CYS A 116 16.62 -3.48 -6.94
CA CYS A 116 16.48 -4.25 -5.72
C CYS A 116 17.79 -5.01 -5.52
N SER A 117 18.30 -5.04 -4.29
CA SER A 117 19.44 -5.86 -3.86
C SER A 117 18.97 -7.10 -3.11
#